data_AF-A0A6J2QY42-F1
#
_entry.id   AF-A0A6J2QY42-F1
#
_cell.length_a   1.000
_cell.length_b   1.000
_cell.length_c   1.000
_cell.angle_alpha   90.00
_cell.angle_beta   90.00
_cell.angle_gamma   90.00
#
_symmetry.space_group_name_H-M   'P 1'
#
loop_
_entity.id
_entity.type
_entity.pdbx_description
1 polymer ?
#
loop_
_entity_poly.entity_id
_entity_poly.type
_entity_poly.pdbx_seq_one_letter_code
_entity_poly.pdbx_strand_id
1 'polypeptide(L)'
;MDSLTESEIAQIVRHQRDAGVQRLSGHFSWPEFCDERRCCHQEFVYDVAMFAAARGFPWLNVIQTAVIAKGIFPQLDVLDVPKLLSLLRDALSECLPNLTSVHRHEFTRFLIHTCFSWVRLFQAAVGGAANTSIAQLHLEVQLPPYTLSSSTGHRAA
;
A
#
# COMPACT_ATOMS: atom_id res chain seq x y z
N MET A 1 -4.58 25.38 -3.63
CA MET A 1 -5.09 24.02 -3.83
C MET A 1 -6.57 24.13 -4.08
N ASP A 2 -7.01 23.82 -5.29
CA ASP A 2 -8.44 23.77 -5.59
C ASP A 2 -9.03 22.56 -4.87
N SER A 3 -9.99 22.81 -3.99
CA SER A 3 -10.72 21.77 -3.28
C SER A 3 -11.33 20.80 -4.29
N LEU A 4 -11.14 19.49 -4.06
CA LEU A 4 -11.77 18.47 -4.88
C LEU A 4 -13.31 18.66 -4.85
N THR A 5 -13.91 18.91 -6.01
CA THR A 5 -15.35 19.21 -6.13
C THR A 5 -16.14 17.98 -6.59
N GLU A 6 -17.47 18.02 -6.39
CA GLU A 6 -18.37 16.93 -6.83
C GLU A 6 -18.38 16.74 -8.35
N SER A 7 -18.29 17.83 -9.12
CA SER A 7 -18.20 17.75 -10.58
C SER A 7 -16.88 17.14 -11.03
N GLU A 8 -15.79 17.50 -10.35
CA GLU A 8 -14.46 16.98 -10.66
C GLU A 8 -14.36 15.48 -10.37
N ILE A 9 -14.85 15.01 -9.22
CA ILE A 9 -14.84 13.57 -8.93
C ILE A 9 -15.71 12.78 -9.92
N ALA A 10 -16.84 13.35 -10.36
CA ALA A 10 -17.69 12.74 -11.38
C ALA A 10 -17.00 12.65 -12.76
N GLN A 11 -16.08 13.57 -13.08
CA GLN A 11 -15.24 13.50 -14.28
C GLN A 11 -14.13 12.46 -14.11
N ILE A 12 -13.47 12.43 -12.94
CA ILE A 12 -12.40 11.48 -12.62
C ILE A 12 -12.84 10.03 -12.81
N VAL A 13 -14.06 9.68 -12.36
CA VAL A 13 -14.64 8.32 -12.49
C VAL A 13 -14.76 7.86 -13.96
N ARG A 14 -14.81 8.79 -14.92
CA ARG A 14 -14.93 8.47 -16.35
C ARG A 14 -13.59 8.24 -17.04
N HIS A 15 -12.48 8.58 -16.38
CA HIS A 15 -11.14 8.38 -16.94
C HIS A 15 -10.70 6.92 -16.79
N GLN A 16 -9.80 6.48 -17.68
CA GLN A 16 -9.05 5.25 -17.47
C GLN A 16 -8.24 5.34 -16.19
N ARG A 17 -7.98 4.19 -15.56
CA ARG A 17 -7.39 4.08 -14.21
C ARG A 17 -6.18 5.02 -14.02
N ASP A 18 -5.15 4.89 -14.85
CA ASP A 18 -3.90 5.63 -14.65
C ASP A 18 -4.10 7.16 -14.73
N ALA A 19 -4.91 7.62 -15.68
CA ALA A 19 -5.27 9.04 -15.79
C ALA A 19 -6.14 9.49 -14.60
N GLY A 20 -7.05 8.63 -14.13
CA GLY A 20 -7.87 8.88 -12.95
C GLY A 20 -7.05 9.00 -11.67
N VAL A 21 -6.07 8.11 -11.46
CA VAL A 21 -5.14 8.13 -10.33
C VAL A 21 -4.36 9.44 -10.35
N GLN A 22 -3.74 9.80 -11.47
CA GLN A 22 -2.96 11.04 -11.58
C GLN A 22 -3.83 12.28 -11.30
N ARG A 23 -5.02 12.32 -11.90
CA ARG A 23 -5.92 13.47 -11.76
C ARG A 23 -6.43 13.63 -10.34
N LEU A 24 -6.89 12.55 -9.70
CA LEU A 24 -7.28 12.57 -8.29
C LEU A 24 -6.12 12.96 -7.39
N SER A 25 -4.92 12.45 -7.69
CA SER A 25 -3.73 12.73 -6.89
C SER A 25 -3.30 14.19 -6.91
N GLY A 26 -3.59 14.91 -7.99
CA GLY A 26 -3.34 16.36 -8.10
C GLY A 26 -4.12 17.21 -7.10
N HIS A 27 -5.19 16.67 -6.49
CA HIS A 27 -5.98 17.37 -5.47
C HIS A 27 -5.46 17.21 -4.04
N PHE A 28 -4.39 16.46 -3.83
CA PHE A 28 -3.88 16.13 -2.51
C PHE A 28 -2.38 16.43 -2.37
N SER A 29 -1.96 16.79 -1.16
CA SER A 29 -0.54 16.84 -0.78
C SER A 29 -0.08 15.47 -0.28
N TRP A 30 1.02 14.97 -0.82
CA TRP A 30 1.58 13.66 -0.50
C TRP A 30 2.89 13.85 0.29
N PRO A 31 2.90 13.59 1.62
CA PRO A 31 4.09 13.77 2.45
C PRO A 31 5.12 12.64 2.31
N GLU A 32 4.84 11.59 1.54
CA GLU A 32 5.69 10.42 1.42
C GLU A 32 7.00 10.72 0.66
N PHE A 33 8.12 10.31 1.25
CA PHE A 33 9.47 10.57 0.73
C PHE A 33 9.88 9.67 -0.46
N CYS A 34 9.21 8.54 -0.66
CA CYS A 34 9.59 7.54 -1.66
C CYS A 34 8.55 7.44 -2.79
N ASP A 35 9.01 7.42 -4.05
CA ASP A 35 8.17 7.43 -5.22
C ASP A 35 7.26 6.19 -5.29
N GLU A 36 7.74 4.99 -4.96
CA GLU A 36 6.89 3.78 -4.98
C GLU A 36 5.81 3.81 -3.90
N ARG A 37 6.18 4.20 -2.66
CA ARG A 37 5.21 4.29 -1.55
C ARG A 37 4.14 5.35 -1.85
N ARG A 38 4.54 6.46 -2.47
CA ARG A 38 3.63 7.50 -2.93
C ARG A 38 2.69 6.97 -4.01
N CYS A 39 3.20 6.25 -5.01
CA CYS A 39 2.37 5.62 -6.04
C CYS A 39 1.34 4.66 -5.43
N CYS A 40 1.75 3.76 -4.54
CA CYS A 40 0.84 2.84 -3.86
C CYS A 40 -0.23 3.58 -3.04
N HIS A 41 0.14 4.68 -2.36
CA HIS A 41 -0.80 5.49 -1.61
C HIS A 41 -1.85 6.14 -2.53
N GLN A 42 -1.40 6.71 -3.66
CA GLN A 42 -2.26 7.32 -4.66
C GLN A 42 -3.26 6.32 -5.26
N GLU A 43 -2.79 5.13 -5.61
CA GLU A 43 -3.63 4.04 -6.11
C GLU A 43 -4.64 3.58 -5.07
N PHE A 44 -4.23 3.42 -3.81
CA PHE A 44 -5.14 3.05 -2.73
C PHE A 44 -6.26 4.08 -2.56
N VAL A 45 -5.93 5.38 -2.54
CA VAL A 45 -6.92 6.47 -2.44
C VAL A 45 -7.90 6.44 -3.62
N TYR A 46 -7.38 6.22 -4.83
CA TYR A 46 -8.21 6.09 -6.02
C TYR A 46 -9.14 4.88 -5.95
N ASP A 47 -8.63 3.70 -5.59
CA ASP A 47 -9.43 2.47 -5.53
C ASP A 47 -10.56 2.57 -4.50
N VAL A 48 -10.31 3.21 -3.34
CA VAL A 48 -11.37 3.46 -2.34
C VAL A 48 -12.45 4.41 -2.89
N ALA A 49 -12.06 5.50 -3.55
CA ALA A 49 -12.99 6.44 -4.14
C ALA A 49 -13.82 5.80 -5.26
N MET A 50 -13.18 5.02 -6.14
CA MET A 50 -13.85 4.35 -7.25
C MET A 50 -14.81 3.27 -6.74
N PHE A 51 -14.46 2.56 -5.67
CA PHE A 51 -15.39 1.63 -5.02
C PHE A 51 -16.66 2.36 -4.55
N ALA A 52 -16.51 3.49 -3.84
CA ALA A 52 -17.64 4.27 -3.36
C ALA A 52 -18.51 4.78 -4.53
N ALA A 53 -17.89 5.31 -5.58
CA ALA A 53 -18.59 5.75 -6.78
C ALA A 53 -19.35 4.60 -7.47
N ALA A 54 -18.73 3.42 -7.60
CA ALA A 54 -19.34 2.24 -8.21
C ALA A 54 -20.50 1.65 -7.37
N ARG A 55 -20.57 1.98 -6.08
CA ARG A 55 -21.71 1.66 -5.20
C ARG A 55 -22.78 2.75 -5.17
N GLY A 56 -22.65 3.79 -6.00
CA GLY A 56 -23.65 4.85 -6.09
C GLY A 56 -23.67 5.77 -4.88
N PHE A 57 -22.52 5.95 -4.21
CA PHE A 57 -22.43 6.91 -3.12
C PHE A 57 -22.63 8.34 -3.65
N PRO A 58 -23.25 9.25 -2.87
CA PRO A 58 -23.26 10.67 -3.20
C PRO A 58 -21.83 11.18 -3.43
N TRP A 59 -21.63 12.10 -4.37
CA TRP A 59 -20.29 12.58 -4.73
C TRP A 59 -19.52 13.17 -3.56
N LEU A 60 -20.20 13.89 -2.67
CA LEU A 60 -19.59 14.36 -1.42
C LEU A 60 -19.03 13.21 -0.57
N ASN A 61 -19.76 12.10 -0.47
CA ASN A 61 -19.31 10.94 0.28
C ASN A 61 -18.15 10.23 -0.44
N VAL A 62 -18.13 10.21 -1.77
CA VAL A 62 -16.99 9.70 -2.55
C VAL A 62 -15.73 10.51 -2.24
N ILE A 63 -15.83 11.85 -2.23
CA ILE A 63 -14.73 12.74 -1.84
C ILE A 63 -14.26 12.43 -0.42
N GLN A 64 -15.19 12.29 0.53
CA GLN A 64 -14.86 11.94 1.92
C GLN A 64 -14.15 10.58 2.00
N THR A 65 -14.55 9.57 1.22
CA THR A 65 -13.87 8.27 1.21
C THR A 65 -12.41 8.38 0.74
N ALA A 66 -12.13 9.24 -0.24
CA ALA A 66 -10.76 9.51 -0.71
C ALA A 66 -9.92 10.19 0.38
N VAL A 67 -10.49 11.19 1.07
CA VAL A 67 -9.83 11.90 2.19
C VAL A 67 -9.50 10.93 3.33
N ILE A 68 -10.45 10.06 3.69
CA ILE A 68 -10.27 9.03 4.72
C ILE A 68 -9.15 8.05 4.31
N ALA A 69 -9.21 7.53 3.09
CA ALA A 69 -8.20 6.60 2.57
C ALA A 69 -6.80 7.22 2.65
N LYS A 70 -6.68 8.50 2.31
CA LYS A 70 -5.42 9.24 2.39
C LYS A 70 -4.87 9.33 3.81
N GLY A 71 -5.74 9.45 4.81
CA GLY A 71 -5.35 9.48 6.22
C GLY A 71 -4.97 8.11 6.78
N ILE A 72 -5.58 7.04 6.27
CA ILE A 72 -5.38 5.67 6.76
C ILE A 72 -4.08 5.07 6.26
N PHE A 73 -3.77 5.20 4.97
CA PHE A 73 -2.68 4.46 4.33
C PHE A 73 -1.32 4.60 5.02
N PRO A 74 -0.86 5.81 5.43
CA PRO A 74 0.43 5.95 6.10
C PRO A 74 0.53 5.17 7.42
N GLN A 75 -0.60 4.92 8.08
CA GLN A 75 -0.68 4.23 9.35
C GLN A 75 -0.62 2.71 9.18
N LEU A 76 -0.95 2.16 8.00
CA LEU A 76 -1.02 0.71 7.75
C LEU A 76 0.31 -0.03 7.95
N ASP A 77 1.43 0.67 7.83
CA ASP A 77 2.79 0.12 8.02
C ASP A 77 3.11 -0.18 9.50
N VAL A 78 2.44 0.52 10.43
CA VAL A 78 2.78 0.52 11.86
C VAL A 78 1.67 -0.09 12.73
N LEU A 79 0.53 -0.44 12.14
CA LEU A 79 -0.65 -0.89 12.86
C LEU A 79 -0.71 -2.42 13.02
N ASP A 80 -1.06 -2.85 14.22
CA ASP A 80 -1.58 -4.19 14.47
C ASP A 80 -3.09 -4.25 14.12
N VAL A 81 -3.62 -5.47 14.02
CA VAL A 81 -5.00 -5.70 13.59
C VAL A 81 -6.03 -5.00 14.49
N PRO A 82 -5.93 -5.02 15.84
CA PRO A 82 -6.86 -4.30 16.70
C PRO A 82 -6.86 -2.78 16.49
N LYS A 83 -5.69 -2.14 16.35
CA LYS A 83 -5.60 -0.69 16.11
C LYS A 83 -6.09 -0.30 14.72
N LEU A 84 -5.90 -1.18 13.72
CA LEU A 84 -6.51 -0.96 12.39
C LEU A 84 -8.03 -0.91 12.49
N LEU A 85 -8.64 -1.85 13.23
CA LEU A 85 -10.09 -1.88 13.40
C LEU A 85 -10.61 -0.63 14.13
N SER A 86 -9.89 -0.12 15.14
CA SER A 86 -10.28 1.13 15.80
C SER A 86 -10.19 2.33 14.85
N LEU A 87 -9.08 2.45 14.10
CA LEU A 87 -8.89 3.52 13.14
C LEU A 87 -10.00 3.54 12.07
N LEU A 88 -10.34 2.36 11.52
CA LEU A 88 -11.41 2.24 10.54
C LEU A 88 -12.76 2.62 11.11
N ARG A 89 -13.07 2.17 12.34
CA ARG A 89 -14.32 2.53 13.03
C ARG A 89 -14.42 4.05 13.19
N ASP A 90 -13.38 4.69 13.68
CA ASP A 90 -13.40 6.12 13.99
C ASP A 90 -13.57 6.94 12.70
N ALA A 91 -12.79 6.61 11.65
CA ALA A 91 -12.90 7.26 10.34
C ALA A 91 -14.27 7.07 9.66
N LEU A 92 -14.87 5.88 9.77
CA LEU A 92 -16.21 5.58 9.24
C LEU A 92 -17.34 6.29 10.00
N SER A 93 -17.12 6.57 11.28
CA SER A 93 -18.11 7.20 12.15
C SER A 93 -18.16 8.71 11.92
N GLU A 94 -17.00 9.36 11.79
CA GLU A 94 -16.89 10.81 11.63
C GLU A 94 -17.27 11.29 10.23
N CYS A 95 -16.84 10.57 9.19
CA CYS A 95 -16.88 11.12 7.83
C CYS A 95 -18.05 10.64 7.00
N LEU A 96 -18.78 9.60 7.41
CA LEU A 96 -19.88 9.02 6.62
C LEU A 96 -21.15 8.78 7.46
N PRO A 97 -21.69 9.79 8.19
CA PRO A 97 -22.86 9.59 9.05
C PRO A 97 -24.12 9.25 8.25
N ASN A 98 -24.24 9.76 7.02
CA ASN A 98 -25.46 9.71 6.20
C ASN A 98 -25.53 8.53 5.21
N LEU A 99 -24.63 7.53 5.31
CA LEU A 99 -24.72 6.34 4.47
C LEU A 99 -25.85 5.42 4.92
N THR A 100 -26.52 4.80 3.94
CA THR A 100 -27.47 3.72 4.22
C THR A 100 -26.76 2.56 4.93
N SER A 101 -27.50 1.77 5.70
CA SER A 101 -26.94 0.60 6.40
C SER A 101 -26.23 -0.37 5.44
N VAL A 102 -26.81 -0.58 4.25
CA VAL A 102 -26.23 -1.42 3.19
C VAL A 102 -24.89 -0.86 2.69
N HIS A 103 -24.85 0.42 2.32
CA HIS A 103 -23.62 1.08 1.85
C HIS A 103 -22.53 1.07 2.92
N ARG A 104 -22.89 1.35 4.18
CA ARG A 104 -21.96 1.31 5.30
C ARG A 104 -21.34 -0.07 5.45
N HIS A 105 -22.15 -1.12 5.41
CA HIS A 105 -21.69 -2.50 5.54
C HIS A 105 -20.74 -2.92 4.41
N GLU A 106 -21.11 -2.65 3.16
CA GLU A 106 -20.27 -2.99 2.01
C GLU A 106 -18.95 -2.25 2.01
N PHE A 107 -18.98 -0.94 2.32
CA PHE A 107 -17.78 -0.11 2.39
C PHE A 107 -16.86 -0.53 3.53
N THR A 108 -17.43 -0.85 4.70
CA THR A 108 -16.66 -1.35 5.85
C THR A 108 -15.96 -2.66 5.50
N ARG A 109 -16.68 -3.60 4.87
CA ARG A 109 -16.11 -4.88 4.43
C ARG A 109 -14.97 -4.67 3.43
N PHE A 110 -15.18 -3.80 2.43
CA PHE A 110 -14.17 -3.49 1.43
C PHE A 110 -12.93 -2.84 2.06
N LEU A 111 -13.09 -1.85 2.93
CA LEU A 111 -11.98 -1.19 3.60
C LEU A 111 -11.20 -2.15 4.48
N ILE A 112 -11.86 -2.98 5.30
CA ILE A 112 -11.18 -3.97 6.14
C ILE A 112 -10.35 -4.91 5.26
N HIS A 113 -10.93 -5.48 4.21
CA HIS A 113 -10.22 -6.41 3.33
C HIS A 113 -9.01 -5.76 2.65
N THR A 114 -9.20 -4.55 2.12
CA THR A 114 -8.15 -3.81 1.40
C THR A 114 -7.03 -3.39 2.34
N CYS A 115 -7.35 -2.81 3.50
CA CYS A 115 -6.36 -2.41 4.49
C CYS A 115 -5.58 -3.61 5.03
N PHE A 116 -6.26 -4.72 5.32
CA PHE A 116 -5.60 -5.93 5.80
C PHE A 116 -4.64 -6.53 4.76
N SER A 117 -5.01 -6.46 3.48
CA SER A 117 -4.12 -6.88 2.38
C SER A 117 -2.85 -6.02 2.35
N TRP A 118 -2.98 -4.70 2.51
CA TRP A 118 -1.84 -3.79 2.59
C TRP A 118 -0.96 -4.00 3.82
N VAL A 119 -1.55 -4.19 5.01
CA VAL A 119 -0.79 -4.54 6.24
C VAL A 119 0.07 -5.78 6.01
N ARG A 120 -0.52 -6.84 5.41
CA ARG A 120 0.22 -8.08 5.10
C ARG A 120 1.32 -7.85 4.07
N LEU A 121 1.08 -7.03 3.06
CA LEU A 121 2.09 -6.69 2.05
C LEU A 121 3.26 -5.94 2.68
N PHE A 122 3.01 -4.94 3.53
CA PHE A 122 4.07 -4.22 4.24
C PHE A 122 4.86 -5.14 5.17
N GLN A 123 4.18 -5.97 5.95
CA GLN A 123 4.83 -6.97 6.81
C GLN A 123 5.67 -7.96 6.00
N ALA A 124 5.18 -8.42 4.85
CA ALA A 124 5.92 -9.32 3.96
C ALA A 124 7.15 -8.64 3.33
N ALA A 125 7.05 -7.36 2.95
CA ALA A 125 8.18 -6.60 2.42
C ALA A 125 9.28 -6.41 3.47
N VAL A 126 8.91 -6.08 4.72
CA VAL A 126 9.85 -5.91 5.84
C VAL A 126 10.44 -7.25 6.28
N GLY A 127 9.63 -8.31 6.40
CA GLY A 127 10.08 -9.66 6.73
C GLY A 127 10.91 -10.31 5.62
N GLY A 128 10.63 -9.99 4.36
CA GLY A 128 11.42 -10.39 3.20
C GLY A 128 12.80 -9.75 3.21
N ALA A 129 12.91 -8.46 3.55
CA ALA A 129 14.18 -7.77 3.69
C ALA A 129 15.06 -8.36 4.82
N ALA A 130 14.44 -8.78 5.93
CA ALA A 130 15.13 -9.47 7.03
C ALA A 130 15.65 -10.87 6.61
N ASN A 131 14.87 -11.62 5.82
CA ASN A 131 15.27 -12.94 5.34
C ASN A 131 16.35 -12.89 4.24
N THR A 132 16.40 -11.82 3.42
CA THR A 132 17.49 -11.62 2.44
C THR A 132 18.82 -11.24 3.10
N SER A 133 18.78 -10.52 4.23
CA SER A 133 19.98 -10.18 5.01
C SER A 133 20.66 -11.42 5.60
N ILE A 134 19.86 -12.42 6.02
CA ILE A 134 20.39 -13.69 6.55
C ILE A 134 20.98 -14.57 5.43
N ALA A 135 20.40 -14.55 4.22
CA ALA A 135 20.91 -15.35 3.11
C ALA A 135 22.24 -14.81 2.53
N GLN A 136 22.49 -13.50 2.61
CA GLN A 136 23.76 -12.91 2.14
C GLN A 136 24.93 -13.14 3.11
N LEU A 137 24.67 -13.33 4.41
CA LEU A 137 25.72 -13.59 5.41
C LEU A 137 26.27 -15.03 5.37
N HIS A 138 25.62 -15.95 4.65
CA HIS A 138 26.06 -17.34 4.51
C HIS A 138 26.79 -17.64 3.19
N LEU A 139 27.01 -16.64 2.33
CA LEU A 139 27.69 -16.81 1.04
C LEU A 139 29.13 -16.25 1.01
N GLU A 140 29.79 -16.15 2.17
CA GLU A 140 31.20 -15.71 2.27
C GLU A 140 32.14 -16.76 2.88
N VAL A 141 31.78 -18.05 2.89
CA VAL A 141 32.72 -19.10 3.31
C VAL A 141 32.58 -20.33 2.40
N GLN A 142 33.49 -20.46 1.44
CA GLN A 142 34.52 -21.52 1.43
C GLN A 142 35.41 -21.34 0.19
N LEU A 143 36.62 -20.79 0.38
CA LEU A 143 37.71 -21.00 -0.58
C LEU A 143 38.07 -22.50 -0.55
N PRO A 144 38.30 -23.15 -1.71
CA PRO A 144 38.78 -24.52 -1.72
C PRO A 144 40.19 -24.57 -1.09
N PRO A 145 40.52 -25.61 -0.29
CA PRO A 145 41.85 -25.75 0.24
C PRO A 145 42.84 -25.97 -0.90
N TYR A 146 43.89 -25.14 -0.93
CA TYR A 146 45.02 -25.26 -1.85
C TYR A 146 45.56 -26.69 -1.85
N THR A 147 45.48 -27.38 -2.99
CA THR A 147 46.18 -28.65 -3.18
C THR A 147 47.67 -28.36 -3.37
N LEU A 148 48.46 -28.62 -2.33
CA LEU A 148 49.92 -28.66 -2.40
C LEU A 148 50.34 -29.68 -3.47
N SER A 149 50.98 -29.19 -4.53
CA SER A 149 51.58 -30.00 -5.58
C SER A 149 52.78 -30.75 -5.02
N SER A 150 52.66 -32.07 -4.88
CA SER A 150 53.78 -32.96 -4.52
C SER A 150 54.77 -33.03 -5.68
N SER A 151 55.93 -32.39 -5.51
CA SER A 151 57.08 -32.57 -6.38
C SER A 151 57.70 -33.94 -6.14
N THR A 152 57.25 -34.95 -6.89
CA THR A 152 57.99 -36.23 -6.98
C THR A 152 58.99 -36.14 -8.13
N GLY A 153 60.15 -35.56 -7.85
CA GLY A 153 61.30 -35.59 -8.74
C GLY A 153 62.01 -36.94 -8.63
N HIS A 154 61.58 -37.91 -9.42
CA HIS A 154 62.36 -39.11 -9.70
C HIS A 154 63.35 -38.77 -10.82
N ARG A 155 64.66 -38.87 -10.55
CA ARG A 155 65.65 -39.07 -11.61
C ARG A 155 66.74 -40.03 -11.14
N ALA A 156 66.66 -41.24 -11.66
CA ALA A 156 67.73 -42.22 -11.68
C ALA A 156 68.53 -42.07 -12.99
N ALA A 157 69.78 -42.53 -12.91
CA ALA A 157 70.83 -42.61 -13.93
C ALA A 157 71.64 -41.33 -14.17
#